data_AF-A0A521QDY8-F1
#
_entry.id   AF-A0A521QDY8-F1
#
_cell.length_a   1.000
_cell.length_b   1.000
_cell.length_c   1.000
_cell.angle_alpha   90.00
_cell.angle_beta   90.00
_cell.angle_gamma   90.00
#
_symmetry.space_group_name_H-M   'P 1'
#
loop_
_entity.id
_entity.type
_entity.pdbx_description
1 polymer ?
#
loop_
_entity_poly.entity_id
_entity_poly.type
_entity_poly.pdbx_seq_one_letter_code
_entity_poly.pdbx_strand_id
1 'polypeptide(L)'
;MEETREEKSKGLKEAKEEIVRSIKAERGKSEAAKAADADREKAIAGTDFSQLAKERGISQKISPFFSSADTLPEVGPVEEFNKTAFALAVKELSPAIEGPNAYYLLRTRQRREPSMPPLESVRSEIEKRLKETKALEMVSQKANALLEKLKKEKNIKKLAAEHGLKVEETGWFVRSAPEIPKIGVLQEVKPGGIPISSYQPVPDRIYAQKGNLYLFAFKESQGADMERFEKEKSRLQEQALAEKKQRALQKFVDSLKAKSRISVNARSLEES
;
A
#
# COMPACT_ATOMS: atom_id res chain seq x y z
N MET A 1 -22.63 26.20 -0.32
CA MET A 1 -23.28 26.07 -1.64
C MET A 1 -23.02 24.64 -2.07
N GLU A 2 -24.04 23.80 -1.99
CA GLU A 2 -24.00 22.45 -2.54
C GLU A 2 -23.85 22.58 -4.05
N GLU A 3 -22.74 22.07 -4.61
CA GLU A 3 -22.68 21.76 -6.03
C GLU A 3 -23.51 20.50 -6.23
N THR A 4 -24.79 20.68 -6.53
CA THR A 4 -25.61 19.68 -7.19
C THR A 4 -24.93 19.40 -8.53
N ARG A 5 -24.20 18.28 -8.63
CA ARG A 5 -23.81 17.74 -9.92
C ARG A 5 -25.08 17.28 -10.60
N GLU A 6 -25.57 18.07 -11.56
CA GLU A 6 -26.61 17.64 -12.48
C GLU A 6 -26.18 16.31 -13.10
N GLU A 7 -26.99 15.29 -12.87
CA GLU A 7 -26.86 13.99 -13.51
C GLU A 7 -27.12 14.20 -15.00
N LYS A 8 -26.04 14.43 -15.77
CA LYS A 8 -26.11 14.43 -17.22
C LYS A 8 -26.51 13.02 -17.66
N SER A 9 -27.79 12.82 -17.96
CA SER A 9 -28.25 11.62 -18.65
C SER A 9 -27.49 11.53 -19.97
N LYS A 10 -26.74 10.43 -20.16
CA LYS A 10 -26.00 10.17 -21.41
C LYS A 10 -26.99 10.33 -22.57
N GLY A 11 -26.63 11.13 -23.58
CA GLY A 11 -27.53 11.38 -24.71
C GLY A 11 -27.84 10.08 -25.46
N LEU A 12 -29.01 9.97 -26.10
CA LEU A 12 -29.45 8.77 -26.83
C LEU A 12 -28.38 8.19 -27.79
N LYS A 13 -27.51 9.03 -28.36
CA LYS A 13 -26.38 8.60 -29.21
C LYS A 13 -25.29 7.85 -28.42
N GLU A 14 -24.90 8.37 -27.25
CA GLU A 14 -23.89 7.76 -26.38
C GLU A 14 -24.42 6.45 -25.76
N ALA A 15 -25.67 6.45 -25.29
CA ALA A 15 -26.33 5.24 -24.77
C ALA A 15 -26.48 4.16 -25.86
N LYS A 16 -26.76 4.53 -27.12
CA LYS A 16 -26.85 3.57 -28.23
C LYS A 16 -25.50 2.93 -28.54
N GLU A 17 -24.41 3.70 -28.51
CA GLU A 17 -23.07 3.15 -28.71
C GLU A 17 -22.68 2.19 -27.59
N GLU A 18 -23.01 2.54 -26.35
CA GLU A 18 -22.79 1.69 -25.17
C GLU A 18 -23.60 0.39 -25.21
N ILE A 19 -24.89 0.45 -25.58
CA ILE A 19 -25.75 -0.73 -25.74
C ILE A 19 -25.25 -1.64 -26.88
N VAL A 20 -24.82 -1.07 -28.01
CA VAL A 20 -24.26 -1.88 -29.10
C VAL A 20 -22.96 -2.54 -28.68
N ARG A 21 -22.11 -1.85 -27.89
CA ARG A 21 -20.90 -2.44 -27.32
C ARG A 21 -21.22 -3.54 -26.33
N SER A 22 -22.19 -3.35 -25.44
CA SER A 22 -22.58 -4.36 -24.44
C SER A 22 -23.18 -5.62 -25.11
N ILE A 23 -24.07 -5.46 -26.09
CA ILE A 23 -24.64 -6.60 -26.84
C ILE A 23 -23.55 -7.34 -27.62
N LYS A 24 -22.60 -6.62 -28.24
CA LYS A 24 -21.46 -7.25 -28.93
C LYS A 24 -20.55 -7.99 -27.95
N ALA A 25 -20.26 -7.40 -26.79
CA ALA A 25 -19.46 -8.02 -25.74
C ALA A 25 -20.15 -9.29 -25.21
N GLU A 26 -21.45 -9.24 -24.93
CA GLU A 26 -22.23 -10.37 -24.43
C GLU A 26 -22.29 -11.52 -25.43
N ARG A 27 -22.53 -11.22 -26.72
CA ARG A 27 -22.45 -12.22 -27.80
C ARG A 27 -21.05 -12.79 -27.93
N GLY A 28 -20.02 -11.95 -27.89
CA GLY A 28 -18.62 -12.39 -27.95
C GLY A 28 -18.26 -13.32 -26.78
N LYS A 29 -18.73 -13.00 -25.58
CA LYS A 29 -18.54 -13.80 -24.37
C LYS A 29 -19.23 -15.15 -24.48
N SER A 30 -20.49 -15.19 -24.91
CA SER A 30 -21.23 -16.44 -25.12
C SER A 30 -20.57 -17.35 -26.16
N GLU A 31 -20.11 -16.79 -27.29
CA GLU A 31 -19.41 -17.56 -28.31
C GLU A 31 -18.03 -18.06 -27.83
N ALA A 32 -17.31 -17.25 -27.06
CA ALA A 32 -16.04 -17.65 -26.45
C ALA A 32 -16.22 -18.79 -25.44
N ALA A 33 -17.29 -18.76 -24.63
CA ALA A 33 -17.63 -19.84 -23.71
C ALA A 33 -17.91 -21.16 -24.46
N LYS A 34 -18.78 -21.13 -25.47
CA LYS A 34 -19.08 -22.31 -26.31
C LYS A 34 -17.83 -22.84 -27.00
N ALA A 35 -16.97 -21.97 -27.49
CA ALA A 35 -15.70 -22.36 -28.11
C ALA A 35 -14.79 -23.05 -27.10
N ALA A 36 -14.65 -22.50 -25.89
CA ALA A 36 -13.86 -23.09 -24.82
C ALA A 36 -14.37 -24.47 -24.39
N ASP A 37 -15.69 -24.64 -24.29
CA ASP A 37 -16.31 -25.94 -23.98
C ASP A 37 -16.09 -26.97 -25.09
N ALA A 38 -16.29 -26.59 -26.35
CA ALA A 38 -16.05 -27.47 -27.49
C ALA A 38 -14.56 -27.87 -27.61
N ASP A 39 -13.65 -26.94 -27.36
CA ASP A 39 -12.21 -27.22 -27.39
C ASP A 39 -11.80 -28.10 -26.19
N ARG A 40 -12.45 -27.94 -25.03
CA ARG A 40 -12.30 -28.83 -23.88
C ARG A 40 -12.77 -30.25 -24.20
N GLU A 41 -13.92 -30.44 -24.85
CA GLU A 41 -14.39 -31.77 -25.27
C GLU A 41 -13.39 -32.45 -26.21
N LYS A 42 -12.87 -31.72 -27.20
CA LYS A 42 -11.81 -32.23 -28.09
C LYS A 42 -10.53 -32.56 -27.33
N ALA A 43 -10.13 -31.75 -26.35
CA ALA A 43 -8.97 -32.00 -25.51
C ALA A 43 -9.14 -33.26 -24.65
N ILE A 44 -10.35 -33.50 -24.12
CA ILE A 44 -10.69 -34.74 -23.40
C ILE A 44 -10.64 -35.96 -24.35
N ALA A 45 -11.07 -35.79 -25.60
CA ALA A 45 -10.99 -36.82 -26.63
C ALA A 45 -9.56 -37.10 -27.14
N GLY A 46 -8.56 -36.34 -26.67
CA GLY A 46 -7.13 -36.57 -26.94
C GLY A 46 -6.49 -35.62 -27.95
N THR A 47 -7.21 -34.61 -28.46
CA THR A 47 -6.63 -33.58 -29.34
C THR A 47 -5.64 -32.72 -28.55
N ASP A 48 -4.45 -32.45 -29.11
CA ASP A 48 -3.46 -31.65 -28.42
C ASP A 48 -3.80 -30.15 -28.44
N PHE A 49 -3.45 -29.46 -27.36
CA PHE A 49 -3.67 -28.01 -27.19
C PHE A 49 -3.05 -27.18 -28.30
N SER A 50 -1.89 -27.58 -28.84
CA SER A 50 -1.26 -26.86 -29.95
C SER A 50 -2.08 -26.96 -31.24
N GLN A 51 -2.83 -28.05 -31.43
CA GLN A 51 -3.73 -28.22 -32.58
C GLN A 51 -4.99 -27.38 -32.39
N LEU A 52 -5.62 -27.45 -31.20
CA LEU A 52 -6.78 -26.62 -30.85
C LEU A 52 -6.49 -25.12 -30.99
N ALA A 53 -5.33 -24.70 -30.49
CA ALA A 53 -4.89 -23.31 -30.60
C ALA A 53 -4.73 -22.86 -32.07
N LYS A 54 -4.15 -23.72 -32.92
CA LYS A 54 -4.02 -23.46 -34.37
C LYS A 54 -5.37 -23.39 -35.09
N GLU A 55 -6.29 -24.30 -34.79
CA GLU A 55 -7.65 -24.32 -35.37
C GLU A 55 -8.40 -23.02 -35.09
N ARG A 56 -8.20 -22.44 -33.90
CA ARG A 56 -8.85 -21.19 -33.46
C ARG A 56 -8.05 -19.93 -33.81
N GLY A 57 -6.84 -20.05 -34.36
CA GLY A 57 -5.94 -18.92 -34.57
C GLY A 57 -5.50 -18.22 -33.28
N ILE A 58 -5.51 -18.93 -32.14
CA ILE A 58 -5.06 -18.43 -30.84
C ILE A 58 -3.67 -18.98 -30.50
N SER A 59 -2.93 -18.28 -29.64
CA SER A 59 -1.58 -18.71 -29.23
C SER A 59 -1.64 -19.50 -27.92
N GLN A 60 -1.14 -20.73 -27.94
CA GLN A 60 -0.87 -21.47 -26.70
C GLN A 60 0.31 -20.83 -25.95
N LYS A 61 0.17 -20.60 -24.65
CA LYS A 61 1.24 -20.14 -23.77
C LYS A 61 1.58 -21.20 -22.72
N ILE A 62 2.85 -21.23 -22.32
CA ILE A 62 3.34 -22.05 -21.22
C ILE A 62 3.88 -21.10 -20.17
N SER A 63 3.25 -21.07 -19.00
CA SER A 63 3.70 -20.22 -17.90
C SER A 63 5.01 -20.73 -17.28
N PRO A 64 5.84 -19.84 -16.71
CA PRO A 64 6.88 -20.24 -15.77
C PRO A 64 6.24 -20.82 -14.50
N PHE A 65 7.05 -21.40 -13.61
CA PHE A 65 6.58 -21.72 -12.26
C PHE A 65 6.10 -20.47 -11.55
N PHE A 66 4.93 -20.55 -10.95
CA PHE A 66 4.29 -19.48 -10.20
C PHE A 66 3.65 -20.05 -8.94
N SER A 67 3.48 -19.21 -7.93
CA SER A 67 2.78 -19.48 -6.67
C SER A 67 1.34 -18.96 -6.73
N SER A 68 0.50 -19.36 -5.78
CA SER A 68 -0.90 -18.91 -5.73
C SER A 68 -1.05 -17.40 -5.48
N ALA A 69 0.02 -16.75 -5.00
CA ALA A 69 0.09 -15.30 -4.79
C ALA A 69 0.57 -14.54 -6.04
N ASP A 70 1.11 -15.24 -7.03
CA ASP A 70 1.62 -14.60 -8.25
C ASP A 70 0.48 -14.30 -9.23
N THR A 71 0.68 -13.25 -10.02
CA THR A 71 -0.22 -12.87 -11.11
C THR A 71 0.52 -13.07 -12.43
N LEU A 72 -0.02 -13.91 -13.31
CA LEU A 72 0.53 -14.10 -14.64
C LEU A 72 0.20 -12.86 -15.52
N PRO A 73 1.19 -12.21 -16.15
CA PRO A 73 0.95 -11.00 -16.96
C PRO A 73 -0.09 -11.18 -18.06
N GLU A 74 -0.19 -12.36 -18.66
CA GLU A 74 -1.15 -12.67 -19.71
C GLU A 74 -2.58 -12.97 -19.23
N VAL A 75 -2.76 -13.27 -17.94
CA VAL A 75 -4.07 -13.59 -17.35
C VAL A 75 -4.62 -12.40 -16.57
N GLY A 76 -3.73 -11.69 -15.86
CA GLY A 76 -4.13 -10.68 -14.88
C GLY A 76 -4.68 -11.31 -13.59
N PRO A 77 -5.29 -10.50 -12.71
CA PRO A 77 -5.75 -10.92 -11.39
C PRO A 77 -7.09 -11.66 -11.47
N VAL A 78 -7.09 -12.87 -12.03
CA VAL A 78 -8.29 -13.73 -12.14
C VAL A 78 -8.24 -14.80 -11.05
N GLU A 79 -9.01 -14.59 -9.98
CA GLU A 79 -8.98 -15.47 -8.80
C GLU A 79 -9.35 -16.92 -9.14
N GLU A 80 -10.37 -17.12 -9.98
CA GLU A 80 -10.83 -18.44 -10.39
C GLU A 80 -9.77 -19.21 -11.20
N PHE A 81 -8.98 -18.48 -11.98
CA PHE A 81 -7.86 -19.05 -12.72
C PHE A 81 -6.82 -19.63 -11.76
N ASN A 82 -6.41 -18.86 -10.74
CA ASN A 82 -5.43 -19.31 -9.76
C ASN A 82 -5.99 -20.48 -8.93
N LYS A 83 -7.23 -20.39 -8.44
CA LYS A 83 -7.86 -21.50 -7.68
C LYS A 83 -7.85 -22.80 -8.47
N THR A 84 -8.30 -22.74 -9.72
CA THR A 84 -8.37 -23.93 -10.58
C THR A 84 -6.97 -24.46 -10.91
N ALA A 85 -6.02 -23.59 -11.29
CA ALA A 85 -4.66 -24.00 -11.63
C ALA A 85 -3.96 -24.78 -10.49
N PHE A 86 -4.19 -24.39 -9.24
CA PHE A 86 -3.61 -25.06 -8.06
C PHE A 86 -4.40 -26.29 -7.60
N ALA A 87 -5.68 -26.41 -7.96
CA ALA A 87 -6.50 -27.58 -7.69
C ALA A 87 -6.21 -28.76 -8.64
N LEU A 88 -5.77 -28.49 -9.86
CA LEU A 88 -5.50 -29.51 -10.88
C LEU A 88 -4.30 -30.41 -10.53
N ALA A 89 -4.46 -31.70 -10.79
CA ALA A 89 -3.39 -32.69 -10.82
C ALA A 89 -2.51 -32.52 -12.07
N VAL A 90 -1.33 -33.13 -12.06
CA VAL A 90 -0.40 -33.10 -13.20
C VAL A 90 -1.05 -33.79 -14.41
N LYS A 91 -1.01 -33.12 -15.56
CA LYS A 91 -1.67 -33.45 -16.84
C LYS A 91 -3.20 -33.34 -16.84
N GLU A 92 -3.81 -32.91 -15.73
CA GLU A 92 -5.26 -32.68 -15.67
C GLU A 92 -5.65 -31.42 -16.47
N LEU A 93 -6.86 -31.48 -17.03
CA LEU A 93 -7.48 -30.44 -17.83
C LEU A 93 -8.50 -29.66 -16.99
N SER A 94 -8.47 -28.34 -17.05
CA SER A 94 -9.43 -27.49 -16.35
C SER A 94 -10.83 -27.50 -16.99
N PRO A 95 -11.88 -27.10 -16.25
CA PRO A 95 -13.07 -26.50 -16.88
C PRO A 95 -12.70 -25.21 -17.63
N ALA A 96 -13.62 -24.71 -18.46
CA ALA A 96 -13.49 -23.37 -19.03
C ALA A 96 -13.59 -22.34 -17.91
N ILE A 97 -12.57 -21.48 -17.79
CA ILE A 97 -12.50 -20.45 -16.75
C ILE A 97 -12.83 -19.10 -17.36
N GLU A 98 -13.83 -18.44 -16.80
CA GLU A 98 -14.20 -17.09 -17.19
C GLU A 98 -13.22 -16.07 -16.57
N GLY A 99 -12.64 -15.23 -17.42
CA GLY A 99 -11.92 -14.03 -17.03
C GLY A 99 -12.62 -12.76 -17.53
N PRO A 100 -12.15 -11.57 -17.11
CA PRO A 100 -12.78 -10.30 -17.46
C PRO A 100 -12.92 -10.04 -18.97
N ASN A 101 -11.96 -10.54 -19.77
CA ASN A 101 -11.88 -10.28 -21.21
C ASN A 101 -11.66 -11.55 -22.06
N ALA A 102 -11.62 -12.74 -21.45
CA ALA A 102 -11.29 -13.98 -22.14
C ALA A 102 -11.78 -15.21 -21.35
N TYR A 103 -11.92 -16.35 -22.04
CA TYR A 103 -12.02 -17.66 -21.40
C TYR A 103 -10.68 -18.37 -21.47
N TYR A 104 -10.34 -19.09 -20.40
CA TYR A 104 -9.09 -19.83 -20.29
C TYR A 104 -9.37 -21.33 -20.16
N LEU A 105 -8.55 -22.12 -20.85
CA LEU A 105 -8.48 -23.56 -20.69
C LEU A 105 -7.05 -23.93 -20.32
N LEU A 106 -6.86 -24.65 -19.22
CA LEU A 106 -5.56 -24.93 -18.63
C LEU A 106 -5.29 -26.43 -18.65
N ARG A 107 -4.01 -26.79 -18.83
CA ARG A 107 -3.51 -28.14 -18.60
C ARG A 107 -2.25 -28.07 -17.76
N THR A 108 -2.26 -28.70 -16.59
CA THR A 108 -1.09 -28.66 -15.68
C THR A 108 0.06 -29.47 -16.25
N ARG A 109 1.16 -28.81 -16.64
CA ARG A 109 2.32 -29.50 -17.20
C ARG A 109 3.20 -30.12 -16.11
N GLN A 110 3.47 -29.38 -15.04
CA GLN A 110 4.32 -29.80 -13.94
C GLN A 110 3.86 -29.11 -12.65
N ARG A 111 3.96 -29.82 -11.53
CA ARG A 111 3.69 -29.31 -10.19
C ARG A 111 4.97 -29.47 -9.36
N ARG A 112 5.37 -28.41 -8.65
CA ARG A 112 6.43 -28.47 -7.64
C ARG A 112 5.76 -28.45 -6.29
N GLU A 113 5.94 -29.51 -5.51
CA GLU A 113 5.42 -29.54 -4.15
C GLU A 113 6.13 -28.49 -3.28
N PRO A 114 5.41 -27.89 -2.31
CA PRO A 114 6.05 -27.05 -1.30
C PRO A 114 7.18 -27.85 -0.65
N SER A 115 8.39 -27.33 -0.69
CA SER A 115 9.54 -27.92 -0.02
C SER A 115 10.20 -26.88 0.84
N MET A 116 10.72 -27.33 1.98
CA MET A 116 11.58 -26.49 2.80
C MET A 116 12.94 -26.42 2.11
N PRO A 117 13.40 -25.22 1.69
CA PRO A 117 14.72 -25.10 1.11
C PRO A 117 15.77 -25.59 2.12
N PRO A 118 16.81 -26.33 1.69
CA PRO A 118 17.88 -26.73 2.59
C PRO A 118 18.57 -25.48 3.16
N LEU A 119 19.02 -25.54 4.42
CA LEU A 119 19.69 -24.41 5.08
C LEU A 119 20.78 -23.78 4.22
N GLU A 120 21.60 -24.58 3.53
CA GLU A 120 22.66 -24.08 2.64
C GLU A 120 22.14 -23.16 1.52
N SER A 121 20.94 -23.42 0.98
CA SER A 121 20.35 -22.61 -0.09
C SER A 121 19.86 -21.24 0.40
N VAL A 122 19.56 -21.11 1.69
CA VAL A 122 19.02 -19.88 2.30
C VAL A 122 19.95 -19.27 3.36
N ARG A 123 21.11 -19.89 3.61
CA ARG A 123 22.08 -19.50 4.65
C ARG A 123 22.48 -18.03 4.52
N SER A 124 22.83 -17.60 3.31
CA SER A 124 23.25 -16.21 3.05
C SER A 124 22.16 -15.18 3.41
N GLU A 125 20.91 -15.48 3.07
CA GLU A 125 19.78 -14.60 3.39
C GLU A 125 19.51 -14.56 4.90
N ILE A 126 19.53 -15.73 5.55
CA ILE A 126 19.35 -15.84 7.01
C ILE A 126 20.46 -15.10 7.73
N GLU A 127 21.73 -15.29 7.35
CA GLU A 127 22.86 -14.60 7.96
C GLU A 127 22.75 -13.09 7.79
N LYS A 128 22.34 -12.61 6.61
CA LYS A 128 22.12 -11.19 6.37
C LYS A 128 21.04 -10.63 7.30
N ARG A 129 19.86 -11.26 7.32
CA ARG A 129 18.74 -10.84 8.19
C ARG A 129 19.12 -10.89 9.67
N LEU A 130 19.86 -11.92 10.08
CA LEU A 130 20.29 -12.08 11.47
C LEU A 130 21.31 -11.01 11.86
N LYS A 131 22.28 -10.70 11.00
CA LYS A 131 23.23 -9.61 11.20
C LYS A 131 22.53 -8.27 11.33
N GLU A 132 21.59 -7.96 10.44
CA GLU A 132 20.79 -6.73 10.49
C GLU A 132 19.97 -6.65 11.79
N THR A 133 19.29 -7.74 12.16
CA THR A 133 18.49 -7.81 13.40
C THR A 133 19.36 -7.61 14.63
N LYS A 134 20.50 -8.31 14.71
CA LYS A 134 21.44 -8.19 15.84
C LYS A 134 22.09 -6.81 15.90
N ALA A 135 22.42 -6.22 14.76
CA ALA A 135 22.93 -4.84 14.70
C ALA A 135 21.89 -3.84 15.24
N LEU A 136 20.62 -3.98 14.86
CA LEU A 136 19.54 -3.12 15.35
C LEU A 136 19.31 -3.29 16.85
N GLU A 137 19.36 -4.51 17.36
CA GLU A 137 19.25 -4.82 18.79
C GLU A 137 20.40 -4.15 19.58
N MET A 138 21.65 -4.34 19.13
CA MET A 138 22.82 -3.76 19.78
C MET A 138 22.82 -2.23 19.77
N VAL A 139 22.48 -1.61 18.63
CA VAL A 139 22.43 -0.14 18.56
C VAL A 139 21.28 0.43 19.40
N SER A 140 20.14 -0.26 19.48
CA SER A 140 19.03 0.14 20.34
C SER A 140 19.40 0.08 21.82
N GLN A 141 20.07 -0.99 22.25
CA GLN A 141 20.57 -1.10 23.63
C GLN A 141 21.58 0.00 23.95
N LYS A 142 22.55 0.24 23.04
CA LYS A 142 23.53 1.32 23.20
C LYS A 142 22.87 2.69 23.24
N ALA A 143 21.93 2.97 22.35
CA ALA A 143 21.23 4.25 22.29
C ALA A 143 20.39 4.52 23.56
N ASN A 144 19.71 3.50 24.09
CA ASN A 144 19.00 3.61 25.37
C ASN A 144 19.96 3.85 26.55
N ALA A 145 21.08 3.14 26.61
CA ALA A 145 22.09 3.38 27.64
C ALA A 145 22.67 4.80 27.58
N LEU A 146 22.93 5.30 26.37
CA LEU A 146 23.37 6.68 26.15
C LEU A 146 22.30 7.71 26.53
N LEU A 147 21.02 7.40 26.28
CA LEU A 147 19.90 8.26 26.66
C LEU A 147 19.84 8.44 28.17
N GLU A 148 19.96 7.35 28.92
CA GLU A 148 19.96 7.40 30.39
C GLU A 148 21.14 8.18 30.96
N LYS A 149 22.32 8.09 30.32
CA LYS A 149 23.46 8.96 30.66
C LYS A 149 23.18 10.42 30.30
N LEU A 150 22.64 10.68 29.11
CA LEU A 150 22.33 12.03 28.63
C LEU A 150 21.34 12.75 29.55
N LYS A 151 20.32 12.05 30.05
CA LYS A 151 19.35 12.57 31.02
C LYS A 151 20.00 13.03 32.31
N LYS A 152 21.03 12.30 32.79
CA LYS A 152 21.78 12.62 34.02
C LYS A 152 22.73 13.79 33.82
N GLU A 153 23.51 13.76 32.74
CA GLU A 153 24.57 14.75 32.48
C GLU A 153 24.06 16.04 31.83
N LYS A 154 22.94 15.98 31.11
CA LYS A 154 22.34 17.09 30.34
C LYS A 154 23.32 17.79 29.39
N ASN A 155 24.38 17.10 28.96
CA ASN A 155 25.40 17.63 28.06
C ASN A 155 25.69 16.65 26.92
N ILE A 156 25.05 16.90 25.76
CA ILE A 156 25.19 16.05 24.57
C ILE A 156 26.59 16.10 23.95
N LYS A 157 27.29 17.24 24.06
CA LYS A 157 28.63 17.41 23.47
C LYS A 157 29.65 16.55 24.20
N LYS A 158 29.58 16.53 25.53
CA LYS A 158 30.45 15.69 26.37
C LYS A 158 30.19 14.20 26.10
N LEU A 159 28.93 13.78 26.15
CA LEU A 159 28.53 12.40 25.88
C LEU A 159 28.99 11.93 24.49
N ALA A 160 28.86 12.79 23.48
CA ALA A 160 29.29 12.47 22.13
C ALA A 160 30.81 12.31 22.02
N ALA A 161 31.59 13.19 22.66
CA ALA A 161 33.05 13.08 22.69
C ALA A 161 33.53 11.79 23.38
N GLU A 162 32.93 11.42 24.51
CA GLU A 162 33.27 10.18 25.25
C GLU A 162 32.99 8.90 24.44
N HIS A 163 32.02 8.95 23.52
CA HIS A 163 31.55 7.80 22.76
C HIS A 163 31.90 7.86 21.26
N GLY A 164 32.73 8.82 20.84
CA GLY A 164 33.16 8.99 19.44
C GLY A 164 32.00 9.30 18.49
N LEU A 165 30.97 9.98 18.97
CA LEU A 165 29.79 10.36 18.19
C LEU A 165 29.91 11.81 17.70
N LYS A 166 29.26 12.11 16.58
CA LYS A 166 29.15 13.46 16.05
C LYS A 166 27.88 14.13 16.58
N VAL A 167 28.01 15.35 17.10
CA VAL A 167 26.85 16.21 17.40
C VAL A 167 26.53 17.05 16.19
N GLU A 168 25.28 17.04 15.77
CA GLU A 168 24.77 17.92 14.72
C GLU A 168 23.61 18.76 15.23
N GLU A 169 23.50 19.96 14.67
CA GLU A 169 22.39 20.88 14.96
C GLU A 169 21.38 20.83 13.83
N THR A 170 20.10 20.72 14.19
CA THR A 170 18.96 20.71 13.26
C THR A 170 18.76 22.06 12.58
N GLY A 171 19.32 23.15 13.10
CA GLY A 171 18.91 24.51 12.74
C GLY A 171 17.49 24.83 13.24
N TRP A 172 16.97 25.98 12.81
CA TRP A 172 15.61 26.42 13.17
C TRP A 172 14.55 25.66 12.37
N PHE A 173 13.50 25.21 13.06
CA PHE A 173 12.32 24.62 12.44
C PHE A 173 11.08 24.90 13.28
N VAL A 174 9.92 24.95 12.62
CA VAL A 174 8.63 25.13 13.31
C VAL A 174 8.14 23.79 13.87
N ARG A 175 7.50 23.80 15.05
CA ARG A 175 6.97 22.58 15.67
C ARG A 175 5.92 21.86 14.80
N SER A 176 5.23 22.58 13.93
CA SER A 176 4.23 22.03 12.99
C SER A 176 4.83 21.46 11.71
N ALA A 177 6.17 21.53 11.51
CA ALA A 177 6.82 21.06 10.31
C ALA A 177 6.57 19.54 10.11
N PRO A 178 6.49 19.07 8.86
CA PRO A 178 6.36 17.63 8.58
C PRO A 178 7.63 16.84 8.90
N GLU A 179 8.80 17.50 8.87
CA GLU A 179 10.11 16.88 9.06
C GLU A 179 11.08 17.78 9.82
N ILE A 180 12.15 17.18 10.35
CA ILE A 180 13.25 17.90 11.02
C ILE A 180 14.38 18.11 10.02
N PRO A 181 14.95 19.33 9.86
CA PRO A 181 16.06 19.52 8.92
C PRO A 181 17.26 18.62 9.27
N LYS A 182 17.95 18.13 8.24
CA LYS A 182 19.06 17.14 8.28
C LYS A 182 18.68 15.72 8.71
N ILE A 183 17.50 15.50 9.28
CA ILE A 183 17.05 14.17 9.74
C ILE A 183 15.91 13.64 8.86
N GLY A 184 14.98 14.51 8.46
CA GLY A 184 13.79 14.16 7.69
C GLY A 184 12.61 13.72 8.57
N VAL A 185 11.73 12.92 7.98
CA VAL A 185 10.50 12.41 8.63
C VAL A 185 10.84 11.28 9.60
N LEU A 186 10.48 11.45 10.87
CA LEU A 186 10.59 10.41 11.89
C LEU A 186 9.44 9.39 11.77
N GLN A 187 9.68 8.14 12.15
CA GLN A 187 8.72 7.05 11.94
C GLN A 187 7.42 7.17 12.75
N GLU A 188 7.45 7.78 13.94
CA GLU A 188 6.33 7.71 14.89
C GLU A 188 5.84 9.06 15.40
N VAL A 189 6.54 10.15 15.08
CA VAL A 189 6.32 11.42 15.77
C VAL A 189 6.71 12.60 14.90
N LYS A 190 5.79 13.56 14.80
CA LYS A 190 6.09 14.85 14.19
C LYS A 190 7.01 15.66 15.10
N PRO A 191 7.82 16.59 14.57
CA PRO A 191 8.72 17.44 15.37
C PRO A 191 8.05 18.05 16.61
N GLY A 192 6.80 18.54 16.48
CA GLY A 192 6.05 19.14 17.59
C GLY A 192 5.62 18.17 18.70
N GLY A 193 5.63 16.87 18.44
CA GLY A 193 5.33 15.82 19.43
C GLY A 193 6.55 15.36 20.24
N ILE A 194 7.72 15.97 20.03
CA ILE A 194 8.92 15.71 20.82
C ILE A 194 8.86 16.55 22.11
N PRO A 195 8.81 15.94 23.31
CA PRO A 195 8.79 16.66 24.58
C PRO A 195 10.21 17.19 24.87
N ILE A 196 10.55 18.32 24.26
CA ILE A 196 11.86 18.98 24.40
C ILE A 196 11.69 20.49 24.57
N SER A 197 12.36 21.04 25.58
CA SER A 197 12.32 22.46 25.96
C SER A 197 13.48 22.81 26.90
N SER A 198 13.57 24.06 27.33
CA SER A 198 14.50 24.47 28.40
C SER A 198 14.24 23.76 29.73
N TYR A 199 12.99 23.41 30.03
CA TYR A 199 12.59 22.69 31.24
C TYR A 199 12.82 21.17 31.14
N GLN A 200 12.68 20.61 29.94
CA GLN A 200 13.01 19.22 29.62
C GLN A 200 14.03 19.18 28.48
N PRO A 201 15.34 19.35 28.78
CA PRO A 201 16.36 19.46 27.74
C PRO A 201 16.59 18.15 26.97
N VAL A 202 16.19 17.01 27.52
CA VAL A 202 16.41 15.69 26.92
C VAL A 202 15.08 14.94 26.93
N PRO A 203 14.59 14.45 25.77
CA PRO A 203 13.38 13.64 25.72
C PRO A 203 13.51 12.29 26.44
N ASP A 204 12.39 11.65 26.71
CA ASP A 204 12.39 10.38 27.47
C ASP A 204 12.64 9.12 26.62
N ARG A 205 12.72 9.27 25.30
CA ARG A 205 12.92 8.16 24.36
C ARG A 205 13.86 8.52 23.20
N ILE A 206 14.34 7.48 22.53
CA ILE A 206 15.08 7.55 21.27
C ILE A 206 14.13 7.66 20.08
N TYR A 207 14.62 8.22 18.97
CA TYR A 207 13.84 8.44 17.75
C TYR A 207 14.49 7.76 16.55
N ALA A 208 13.68 7.19 15.65
CA ALA A 208 14.17 6.44 14.51
C ALA A 208 13.78 7.08 13.16
N GLN A 209 14.72 7.04 12.22
CA GLN A 209 14.50 7.41 10.81
C GLN A 209 15.39 6.55 9.91
N LYS A 210 14.77 5.86 8.93
CA LYS A 210 15.45 5.01 7.93
C LYS A 210 16.54 4.08 8.51
N GLY A 211 16.29 3.47 9.66
CA GLY A 211 17.23 2.56 10.34
C GLY A 211 18.29 3.25 11.22
N ASN A 212 18.35 4.58 11.24
CA ASN A 212 19.20 5.35 12.14
C ASN A 212 18.45 5.72 13.43
N LEU A 213 19.16 5.68 14.56
CA LEU A 213 18.66 6.10 15.87
C LEU A 213 19.26 7.45 16.27
N TYR A 214 18.41 8.34 16.80
CA TYR A 214 18.77 9.70 17.18
C TYR A 214 18.45 9.95 18.66
N LEU A 215 19.39 10.63 19.32
CA LEU A 215 19.19 11.25 20.63
C LEU A 215 19.12 12.76 20.42
N PHE A 216 18.13 13.41 21.04
CA PHE A 216 17.97 14.85 20.97
C PHE A 216 18.34 15.52 22.28
N ALA A 217 18.92 16.71 22.18
CA ALA A 217 19.10 17.63 23.29
C ALA A 217 18.66 19.03 22.89
N PHE A 218 18.05 19.74 23.84
CA PHE A 218 17.58 21.10 23.66
C PHE A 218 18.77 22.03 23.49
N LYS A 219 18.78 22.76 22.39
CA LYS A 219 19.72 23.85 22.17
C LYS A 219 19.05 25.18 22.50
N GLU A 220 17.97 25.50 21.79
CA GLU A 220 17.30 26.79 21.88
C GLU A 220 15.86 26.70 21.36
N SER A 221 15.02 27.63 21.77
CA SER A 221 13.68 27.84 21.21
C SER A 221 13.42 29.32 21.02
N GLN A 222 12.90 29.69 19.86
CA GLN A 222 12.44 31.04 19.59
C GLN A 222 10.91 31.11 19.74
N GLY A 223 10.44 32.13 20.45
CA GLY A 223 9.02 32.44 20.54
C GLY A 223 8.45 32.90 19.19
N ALA A 224 7.14 32.96 19.09
CA ALA A 224 6.50 33.59 17.95
C ALA A 224 6.86 35.09 17.91
N ASP A 225 7.10 35.62 16.71
CA ASP A 225 7.18 37.06 16.50
C ASP A 225 5.80 37.67 16.72
N MET A 226 5.62 38.36 17.85
CA MET A 226 4.33 38.91 18.25
C MET A 226 3.91 40.11 17.39
N GLU A 227 4.85 40.86 16.81
CA GLU A 227 4.52 41.95 15.89
C GLU A 227 3.99 41.41 14.58
N ARG A 228 4.64 40.37 14.05
CA ARG A 228 4.16 39.65 12.87
C ARG A 228 2.82 38.97 13.14
N PHE A 229 2.65 38.37 14.32
CA PHE A 229 1.40 37.76 14.74
C PHE A 229 0.25 38.76 14.73
N GLU A 230 0.42 39.95 15.31
CA GLU A 230 -0.64 40.97 15.31
C GLU A 230 -0.98 41.44 13.89
N LYS A 231 0.00 41.58 12.99
CA LYS A 231 -0.23 41.90 11.57
C LYS A 231 -1.00 40.80 10.83
N GLU A 232 -0.77 39.53 11.16
CA GLU A 232 -1.40 38.37 10.50
C GLU A 232 -2.64 37.83 11.23
N LYS A 233 -3.00 38.40 12.39
CA LYS A 233 -4.00 37.88 13.32
C LYS A 233 -5.35 37.60 12.68
N SER A 234 -5.89 38.56 11.92
CA SER A 234 -7.19 38.40 11.25
C SER A 234 -7.17 37.24 10.25
N ARG A 235 -6.11 37.14 9.43
CA ARG A 235 -5.92 36.04 8.48
C ARG A 235 -5.83 34.69 9.18
N LEU A 236 -5.08 34.60 10.28
CA LEU A 236 -4.94 33.38 11.08
C LEU A 236 -6.28 32.99 11.74
N GLN A 237 -7.06 33.96 12.22
CA GLN A 237 -8.40 33.72 12.77
C GLN A 237 -9.37 33.18 11.72
N GLU A 238 -9.40 33.77 10.52
CA GLU A 238 -10.23 33.30 9.40
C GLU A 238 -9.87 31.86 9.00
N GLN A 239 -8.57 31.57 8.86
CA GLN A 239 -8.09 30.22 8.55
C GLN A 239 -8.48 29.21 9.64
N ALA A 240 -8.25 29.55 10.91
CA ALA A 240 -8.62 28.68 12.03
C ALA A 240 -10.14 28.47 12.13
N LEU A 241 -10.94 29.49 11.82
CA LEU A 241 -12.40 29.38 11.79
C LEU A 241 -12.86 28.47 10.64
N ALA A 242 -12.29 28.62 9.45
CA ALA A 242 -12.59 27.78 8.30
C ALA A 242 -12.25 26.31 8.59
N GLU A 243 -11.08 26.03 9.15
CA GLU A 243 -10.66 24.67 9.52
C GLU A 243 -11.61 24.05 10.56
N LYS A 244 -11.98 24.81 11.59
CA LYS A 244 -12.94 24.36 12.62
C LYS A 244 -14.31 24.06 12.03
N LYS A 245 -14.82 24.92 11.14
CA LYS A 245 -16.11 24.70 10.45
C LYS A 245 -16.07 23.42 9.62
N GLN A 246 -15.02 23.22 8.83
CA GLN A 246 -14.84 22.01 8.02
C GLN A 246 -14.78 20.75 8.89
N ARG A 247 -14.01 20.80 9.99
CA ARG A 247 -13.90 19.67 10.93
C ARG A 247 -15.23 19.35 11.62
N ALA A 248 -15.99 20.38 12.01
CA ALA A 248 -17.31 20.21 12.62
C ALA A 248 -18.30 19.59 11.63
N LEU A 249 -18.33 20.07 10.39
CA LEU A 249 -19.14 19.51 9.32
C LEU A 249 -18.79 18.04 9.05
N GLN A 250 -17.50 17.71 8.96
CA GLN A 250 -17.05 16.33 8.73
C GLN A 250 -17.55 15.41 9.85
N LYS A 251 -17.34 15.79 11.12
CA LYS A 251 -17.85 15.03 12.27
C LYS A 251 -19.37 14.89 12.26
N PHE A 252 -20.08 15.94 11.87
CA PHE A 252 -21.55 15.90 11.76
C PHE A 252 -21.98 14.89 10.68
N VAL A 253 -21.40 14.95 9.48
CA VAL A 253 -21.65 14.01 8.39
C VAL A 253 -21.33 12.58 8.81
N ASP A 254 -20.18 12.34 9.45
CA ASP A 254 -19.80 11.02 9.95
C ASP A 254 -20.81 10.51 10.98
N SER A 255 -21.31 11.39 11.86
CA SER A 255 -22.33 11.04 12.86
C SER A 255 -23.70 10.73 12.24
N LEU A 256 -24.08 11.42 11.15
CA LEU A 256 -25.29 11.11 10.41
C LEU A 256 -25.16 9.75 9.74
N LYS A 257 -24.06 9.51 9.00
CA LYS A 257 -23.78 8.23 8.36
C LYS A 257 -23.82 7.06 9.34
N ALA A 258 -23.26 7.22 10.53
CA ALA A 258 -23.26 6.19 11.57
C ALA A 258 -24.65 5.89 12.16
N LYS A 259 -25.56 6.87 12.17
CA LYS A 259 -26.94 6.73 12.70
C LYS A 259 -27.97 6.38 11.63
N SER A 260 -27.64 6.53 10.37
CA SER A 260 -28.51 6.21 9.25
C SER A 260 -28.48 4.70 8.95
N ARG A 261 -29.64 4.12 8.67
CA ARG A 261 -29.75 2.80 8.05
C ARG A 261 -29.41 2.97 6.56
N ILE A 262 -28.14 2.84 6.21
CA ILE A 262 -27.69 2.94 4.81
C ILE A 262 -28.03 1.61 4.12
N SER A 263 -29.07 1.62 3.30
CA SER A 263 -29.40 0.55 2.36
C SER A 263 -28.63 0.82 1.06
N VAL A 264 -27.54 0.11 0.82
CA VAL A 264 -26.87 0.13 -0.48
C VAL A 264 -27.62 -0.85 -1.38
N ASN A 265 -28.50 -0.34 -2.23
CA ASN A 265 -29.21 -1.14 -3.22
C ASN A 265 -28.23 -1.47 -4.36
N ALA A 266 -27.59 -2.65 -4.30
CA ALA A 266 -26.63 -3.10 -5.31
C ALA A 266 -27.22 -3.16 -6.74
N ARG A 267 -28.55 -3.20 -6.87
CA ARG A 267 -29.27 -3.23 -8.14
C ARG A 267 -29.19 -1.92 -8.94
N SER A 268 -28.81 -0.80 -8.33
CA SER A 268 -28.67 0.51 -9.01
C SER A 268 -27.27 0.76 -9.55
N LEU A 269 -26.32 -0.15 -9.31
CA LEU A 269 -24.97 -0.12 -9.91
C LEU A 269 -24.87 -1.01 -11.17
N GLU A 270 -25.92 -1.78 -11.50
CA GLU A 270 -25.97 -2.66 -12.68
C GLU A 270 -26.68 -2.04 -13.91
N GLU A 271 -27.22 -0.81 -13.81
CA GLU A 271 -27.87 -0.13 -14.95
C GLU A 271 -27.20 1.19 -15.37
N SER A 272 -25.88 1.34 -15.26
CA SER A 272 -25.17 2.52 -15.81
C SER A 272 -23.81 2.26 -16.40
#